data_AF-A0A3M0Y3R8-F1
#
_entry.id   AF-A0A3M0Y3R8-F1
#
_cell.length_a   1.000
_cell.length_b   1.000
_cell.length_c   1.000
_cell.angle_alpha   90.00
_cell.angle_beta   90.00
_cell.angle_gamma   90.00
#
_symmetry.space_group_name_H-M   'P 1'
#
loop_
_entity.id
_entity.type
_entity.pdbx_description
1 polymer ?
#
loop_
_entity_poly.entity_id
_entity_poly.type
_entity_poly.pdbx_seq_one_letter_code
_entity_poly.pdbx_strand_id
1 'polypeptide(L)'
;MESYYLDSTGRQQLNERGISYIAALKASRFKAIVAMLERKVRQSGESASIFNSNTGEAATLHWSQDTTVGKKFVMSNAFKVVATKKREGEVLVFDVYKEAFNACDRFNKVMHGRTWPYRPSGKTRGGGCTGDRAASWNYLFTSLLINCWHLWLDKEHKTKEEKDWKEFCNELAVGIVISQD
;
A
#
# COMPACT_ATOMS: atom_id res chain seq x y z
N MET A 1 12.11 -9.90 0.58
CA MET A 1 10.87 -10.69 0.41
C MET A 1 9.91 -9.83 -0.40
N GLU A 2 9.74 -10.09 -1.69
CA GLU A 2 8.79 -9.31 -2.51
C GLU A 2 7.36 -9.78 -2.21
N SER A 3 6.55 -8.92 -1.62
CA SER A 3 5.18 -9.20 -1.21
C SER A 3 4.23 -9.15 -2.40
N TYR A 4 4.21 -10.23 -3.18
CA TYR A 4 3.23 -10.41 -4.25
C TYR A 4 1.95 -11.04 -3.69
N TYR A 5 0.94 -10.21 -3.51
CA TYR A 5 -0.34 -10.59 -2.91
C TYR A 5 -1.29 -11.32 -3.87
N LEU A 6 -1.05 -11.22 -5.19
CA LEU A 6 -1.93 -11.83 -6.18
C LEU A 6 -1.38 -13.17 -6.68
N ASP A 7 -2.24 -14.18 -6.69
CA ASP A 7 -2.08 -15.45 -7.37
C ASP A 7 -3.30 -15.76 -8.24
N SER A 8 -3.29 -16.89 -8.95
CA SER A 8 -4.37 -17.25 -9.87
C SER A 8 -5.71 -17.45 -9.16
N THR A 9 -5.70 -18.02 -7.95
CA THR A 9 -6.92 -18.29 -7.16
C THR A 9 -7.53 -16.99 -6.66
N GLY A 10 -6.72 -16.11 -6.06
CA GLY A 10 -7.17 -14.79 -5.61
C GLY A 10 -7.67 -13.93 -6.76
N ARG A 11 -6.98 -13.96 -7.91
CA ARG A 11 -7.44 -13.29 -9.14
C ARG A 11 -8.82 -13.76 -9.58
N GLN A 12 -9.03 -15.08 -9.63
CA GLN A 12 -10.33 -15.65 -10.00
C GLN A 12 -11.43 -15.20 -9.05
N GLN A 13 -11.20 -15.30 -7.74
CA GLN A 13 -12.18 -14.87 -6.73
C GLN A 13 -12.53 -13.39 -6.82
N LEU A 14 -11.54 -12.52 -7.05
CA LEU A 14 -11.77 -11.08 -7.21
C LEU A 14 -12.63 -10.80 -8.45
N ASN A 15 -12.34 -11.46 -9.57
CA ASN A 15 -13.10 -11.30 -10.81
C ASN A 15 -14.54 -11.84 -10.68
N GLU A 16 -14.73 -13.05 -10.13
CA GLU A 16 -16.05 -13.65 -9.92
C GLU A 16 -16.95 -12.80 -9.02
N ARG A 17 -16.36 -12.09 -8.05
CA ARG A 17 -17.07 -11.19 -7.13
C ARG A 17 -17.17 -9.75 -7.62
N GLY A 18 -16.65 -9.44 -8.81
CA GLY A 18 -16.64 -8.08 -9.34
C GLY A 18 -15.84 -7.08 -8.50
N ILE A 19 -14.83 -7.56 -7.76
CA ILE A 19 -13.98 -6.72 -6.91
C ILE A 19 -12.86 -6.13 -7.77
N SER A 20 -12.83 -4.80 -7.84
CA SER A 20 -11.76 -4.05 -8.48
C SER A 20 -10.45 -4.18 -7.71
N TYR A 21 -9.35 -4.41 -8.41
CA TYR A 21 -8.01 -4.54 -7.82
C TYR A 21 -6.93 -3.93 -8.71
N ILE A 22 -5.79 -3.64 -8.09
CA ILE A 22 -4.53 -3.30 -8.74
C ILE A 22 -3.41 -3.98 -7.95
N ALA A 23 -2.56 -4.77 -8.62
CA ALA A 23 -1.57 -5.58 -7.92
C ALA A 23 -0.32 -5.80 -8.74
N ALA A 24 0.82 -5.89 -8.07
CA ALA A 24 2.04 -6.39 -8.68
C ALA A 24 1.94 -7.89 -8.97
N LEU A 25 2.45 -8.31 -10.12
CA LEU A 25 2.52 -9.71 -10.53
C LEU A 25 3.89 -10.29 -10.25
N LYS A 26 3.92 -11.49 -9.68
CA LYS A 26 5.13 -12.31 -9.64
C LYS A 26 5.30 -13.02 -10.98
N ALA A 27 6.42 -12.80 -11.65
CA ALA A 27 6.73 -13.38 -12.95
C ALA A 27 6.51 -14.92 -12.99
N SER A 28 6.91 -15.62 -11.92
CA SER A 28 6.78 -17.08 -11.82
C SER A 28 5.34 -17.59 -11.77
N ARG A 29 4.37 -16.77 -11.35
CA ARG A 29 2.95 -17.13 -11.23
C ARG A 29 2.17 -16.85 -12.52
N PHE A 30 2.62 -15.87 -13.32
CA PHE A 30 1.91 -15.39 -14.51
C PHE A 30 2.80 -15.46 -15.77
N LYS A 31 3.51 -16.57 -15.95
CA LYS A 31 4.57 -16.74 -16.97
C LYS A 31 4.13 -16.35 -18.39
N ALA A 32 2.93 -16.76 -18.82
CA ALA A 32 2.45 -16.48 -20.17
C ALA A 32 2.25 -14.98 -20.41
N ILE A 33 1.59 -14.28 -19.47
CA ILE A 33 1.36 -12.83 -19.53
C ILE A 33 2.69 -12.08 -19.52
N VAL A 34 3.57 -12.47 -18.61
CA VAL A 34 4.90 -11.88 -18.44
C VAL A 34 5.74 -12.04 -19.70
N ALA A 35 5.80 -13.24 -20.28
CA ALA A 35 6.57 -13.50 -21.50
C ALA A 35 6.07 -12.68 -22.70
N MET A 36 4.75 -12.45 -22.82
CA MET A 36 4.20 -11.59 -23.87
C MET A 36 4.62 -10.12 -23.70
N LEU A 37 4.61 -9.62 -22.47
CA LEU A 37 5.00 -8.25 -22.16
C LEU A 37 6.50 -8.03 -22.33
N GLU A 38 7.33 -8.97 -21.88
CA GLU A 38 8.80 -8.87 -21.99
C GLU A 38 9.30 -8.84 -23.43
N ARG A 39 8.59 -9.47 -24.38
CA ARG A 39 8.93 -9.37 -25.81
C ARG A 39 8.82 -7.93 -26.35
N LYS A 40 8.02 -7.09 -25.70
CA LYS A 40 7.74 -5.70 -26.10
C LYS A 40 8.56 -4.65 -25.35
N VAL A 41 9.21 -5.02 -24.24
CA VAL A 41 10.01 -4.11 -23.39
C VAL A 41 11.46 -4.57 -23.38
N ARG A 42 12.31 -3.89 -24.13
CA ARG A 42 13.70 -4.29 -24.42
C ARG A 42 14.74 -3.45 -23.69
N GLN A 43 14.38 -2.24 -23.28
CA GLN A 43 15.30 -1.34 -22.58
C GLN A 43 14.61 -0.55 -21.47
N SER A 44 15.43 0.11 -20.66
CA SER A 44 14.97 0.96 -19.56
C SER A 44 14.21 2.18 -20.08
N GLY A 45 13.13 2.56 -19.37
CA GLY A 45 12.17 3.60 -19.75
C GLY A 45 11.00 3.08 -20.59
N GLU A 46 11.08 1.86 -21.13
CA GLU A 46 10.00 1.30 -21.94
C GLU A 46 8.89 0.67 -21.10
N SER A 47 7.69 0.68 -21.67
CA SER A 47 6.50 0.07 -21.09
C SER A 47 5.67 -0.63 -22.15
N ALA A 48 5.01 -1.72 -21.76
CA ALA A 48 4.03 -2.39 -22.60
C ALA A 48 2.81 -2.77 -21.76
N SER A 49 1.64 -2.72 -22.39
CA SER A 49 0.39 -3.16 -21.77
C SER A 49 -0.35 -4.12 -22.70
N ILE A 50 -1.08 -5.05 -22.11
CA ILE A 50 -2.03 -5.92 -22.79
C ILE A 50 -3.37 -5.84 -22.06
N PHE A 51 -4.46 -5.98 -22.80
CA PHE A 51 -5.81 -6.00 -22.26
C PHE A 51 -6.51 -7.30 -22.65
N ASN A 52 -7.19 -7.92 -21.70
CA ASN A 52 -8.02 -9.09 -21.93
C ASN A 52 -9.49 -8.68 -21.86
N SER A 53 -10.15 -8.63 -23.01
CA SER A 53 -11.57 -8.27 -23.11
C SER A 53 -12.49 -9.26 -22.38
N ASN A 54 -12.09 -10.52 -22.22
CA ASN A 54 -12.92 -11.53 -21.57
C ASN A 54 -12.96 -11.34 -20.05
N THR A 55 -11.86 -10.89 -19.46
CA THR A 55 -11.75 -10.69 -18.00
C THR A 55 -11.80 -9.22 -17.59
N GLY A 56 -11.73 -8.29 -18.55
CA GLY A 56 -11.65 -6.85 -18.27
C GLY A 56 -10.33 -6.42 -17.65
N GLU A 57 -9.30 -7.26 -17.68
CA GLU A 57 -8.02 -6.99 -17.02
C GLU A 57 -7.00 -6.36 -17.98
N ALA A 58 -6.29 -5.35 -17.49
CA ALA A 58 -5.09 -4.80 -18.09
C ALA A 58 -3.86 -5.28 -17.32
N ALA A 59 -2.85 -5.77 -18.02
CA ALA A 59 -1.53 -6.08 -17.47
C ALA A 59 -0.48 -5.20 -18.12
N THR A 60 0.38 -4.59 -17.31
CA THR A 60 1.45 -3.67 -17.74
C THR A 60 2.81 -4.15 -17.22
N LEU A 61 3.81 -4.09 -18.07
CA LEU A 61 5.22 -4.14 -17.70
C LEU A 61 5.82 -2.75 -17.90
N HIS A 62 6.51 -2.25 -16.87
CA HIS A 62 7.35 -1.06 -16.96
C HIS A 62 8.79 -1.42 -16.56
N TRP A 63 9.77 -1.04 -17.39
CA TRP A 63 11.18 -1.08 -17.01
C TRP A 63 11.59 0.32 -16.55
N SER A 64 11.73 0.51 -15.24
CA SER A 64 12.11 1.81 -14.69
C SER A 64 13.55 2.19 -15.03
N GLN A 65 13.77 3.48 -15.30
CA GLN A 65 15.10 4.11 -15.37
C GLN A 65 15.80 4.13 -14.01
N ASP A 66 15.04 4.04 -12.92
CA ASP A 66 15.60 3.83 -11.60
C ASP A 66 16.11 2.39 -11.44
N THR A 67 17.42 2.25 -11.30
CA THR A 67 18.11 0.96 -11.15
C THR A 67 17.71 0.22 -9.87
N THR A 68 17.16 0.91 -8.88
CA THR A 68 16.66 0.30 -7.64
C THR A 68 15.27 -0.33 -7.82
N VAL A 69 14.49 0.15 -8.81
CA VAL A 69 13.14 -0.34 -9.08
C VAL A 69 13.16 -1.49 -10.10
N GLY A 70 13.91 -1.33 -11.19
CA GLY A 70 14.02 -2.32 -12.26
C GLY A 70 12.69 -2.56 -12.99
N LYS A 71 12.44 -3.83 -13.36
CA LYS A 71 11.20 -4.24 -14.05
C LYS A 71 10.08 -4.46 -13.06
N LYS A 72 8.91 -3.88 -13.32
CA LYS A 72 7.69 -4.08 -12.54
C LYS A 72 6.55 -4.53 -13.42
N PHE A 73 5.89 -5.59 -13.00
CA PHE A 73 4.70 -6.15 -13.63
C PHE A 73 3.51 -5.82 -12.74
N VAL A 74 2.46 -5.24 -13.32
CA VAL A 74 1.25 -4.83 -12.61
C VAL A 74 0.04 -5.29 -13.41
N MET A 75 -1.03 -5.67 -12.72
CA MET A 75 -2.30 -6.03 -13.32
C MET A 75 -3.47 -5.41 -12.57
N SER A 76 -4.52 -5.08 -13.29
CA SER A 76 -5.72 -4.47 -12.73
C SER A 76 -6.96 -4.74 -13.59
N ASN A 77 -8.11 -4.92 -12.95
CA ASN A 77 -9.44 -4.87 -13.55
C ASN A 77 -10.20 -3.57 -13.18
N ALA A 78 -9.55 -2.65 -12.44
CA ALA A 78 -10.16 -1.42 -11.94
C ALA A 78 -10.27 -0.33 -13.02
N PHE A 79 -9.54 -0.47 -14.13
CA PHE A 79 -9.49 0.52 -15.20
C PHE A 79 -10.22 0.02 -16.43
N LYS A 80 -10.93 0.93 -17.09
CA LYS A 80 -11.55 0.69 -18.39
C LYS A 80 -10.78 1.43 -19.47
N VAL A 81 -10.69 0.83 -20.65
CA VAL A 81 -10.13 1.51 -21.82
C VAL A 81 -11.09 2.62 -22.23
N VAL A 82 -10.61 3.85 -22.28
CA VAL A 82 -11.35 5.02 -22.76
C VAL A 82 -10.71 5.53 -24.04
N ALA A 83 -11.52 6.00 -25.00
CA ALA A 83 -11.07 6.49 -26.30
C ALA A 83 -10.46 7.91 -26.22
N THR A 84 -9.67 8.18 -25.20
CA THR A 84 -9.00 9.47 -24.99
C THR A 84 -7.53 9.40 -25.35
N LYS A 85 -6.96 10.54 -25.76
CA LYS A 85 -5.54 10.65 -26.05
C LYS A 85 -4.74 10.35 -24.78
N LYS A 86 -3.89 9.32 -24.84
CA LYS A 86 -2.95 8.99 -23.76
C LYS A 86 -2.10 10.22 -23.45
N ARG A 87 -1.97 10.59 -22.18
CA ARG A 87 -1.06 11.67 -21.78
C ARG A 87 0.38 11.22 -22.04
N GLU A 88 1.18 12.12 -22.58
CA GLU A 88 2.60 11.85 -22.83
C GLU A 88 3.31 11.54 -21.50
N GLY A 89 4.14 10.50 -21.48
CA GLY A 89 4.86 10.05 -20.29
C GLY A 89 4.07 9.14 -19.32
N GLU A 90 2.75 9.05 -19.43
CA GLU A 90 1.95 8.22 -18.51
C GLU A 90 2.11 6.72 -18.81
N VAL A 91 2.32 5.92 -17.77
CA VAL A 91 2.38 4.46 -17.85
C VAL A 91 1.11 3.87 -17.22
N LEU A 92 0.19 3.49 -18.10
CA LEU A 92 -1.11 2.92 -17.76
C LEU A 92 -0.98 1.81 -16.71
N VAL A 93 -1.84 1.87 -15.67
CA VAL A 93 -1.87 0.97 -14.51
C VAL A 93 -0.64 1.10 -13.59
N PHE A 94 0.56 1.26 -14.14
CA PHE A 94 1.78 1.33 -13.33
C PHE A 94 1.84 2.60 -12.46
N ASP A 95 1.51 3.76 -13.02
CA ASP A 95 1.60 5.02 -12.26
C ASP A 95 0.64 5.04 -11.08
N VAL A 96 -0.61 4.58 -11.30
CA VAL A 96 -1.61 4.46 -10.22
C VAL A 96 -1.18 3.41 -9.19
N TYR A 97 -0.59 2.30 -9.63
CA TYR A 97 -0.03 1.30 -8.72
C TYR A 97 1.09 1.89 -7.86
N LYS A 98 2.00 2.64 -8.48
CA LYS A 98 3.11 3.28 -7.78
C LYS A 98 2.60 4.25 -6.72
N GLU A 99 1.59 5.05 -7.04
CA GLU A 99 0.96 5.96 -6.08
C GLU A 99 0.31 5.21 -4.90
N ALA A 100 -0.52 4.21 -5.19
CA ALA A 100 -1.21 3.41 -4.17
C ALA A 100 -0.20 2.65 -3.28
N PHE A 101 0.81 2.03 -3.88
CA PHE A 101 1.86 1.33 -3.14
C PHE A 101 2.68 2.28 -2.27
N ASN A 102 3.03 3.46 -2.78
CA ASN A 102 3.73 4.48 -2.00
C ASN A 102 2.88 5.02 -0.85
N ALA A 103 1.56 5.07 -0.97
CA ALA A 103 0.68 5.42 0.15
C ALA A 103 0.75 4.36 1.26
N CYS A 104 0.69 3.07 0.92
CA CYS A 104 0.84 1.98 1.88
C CYS A 104 2.22 1.98 2.55
N ASP A 105 3.30 2.18 1.79
CA ASP A 105 4.65 2.26 2.33
C ASP A 105 4.84 3.47 3.26
N ARG A 106 4.28 4.64 2.89
CA ARG A 106 4.25 5.81 3.77
C ARG A 106 3.51 5.53 5.06
N PHE A 107 2.35 4.87 5.00
CA PHE A 107 1.60 4.47 6.20
C PHE A 107 2.44 3.53 7.08
N ASN A 108 3.08 2.52 6.50
CA ASN A 108 3.94 1.59 7.24
C ASN A 108 5.14 2.29 7.89
N LYS A 109 5.77 3.25 7.20
CA LYS A 109 6.85 4.08 7.76
C LYS A 109 6.38 4.92 8.94
N VAL A 110 5.20 5.54 8.81
CA VAL A 110 4.58 6.31 9.90
C VAL A 110 4.28 5.41 11.10
N MET A 111 3.71 4.23 10.88
CA MET A 111 3.47 3.22 11.90
C MET A 111 4.76 2.80 12.63
N HIS A 112 5.83 2.54 11.88
CA HIS A 112 7.12 2.13 12.45
C HIS A 112 7.72 3.19 13.37
N GLY A 113 7.62 4.46 13.00
CA GLY A 113 8.16 5.58 13.79
C GLY A 113 7.31 5.97 15.01
N ARG A 114 6.09 5.45 15.16
CA ARG A 114 5.08 5.95 16.10
C ARG A 114 4.47 4.90 17.02
N THR A 115 5.10 3.73 17.14
CA THR A 115 4.63 2.65 18.01
C THR A 115 4.38 3.16 19.44
N TRP A 116 3.12 3.13 19.87
CA TRP A 116 2.63 3.59 21.18
C TRP A 116 1.45 2.70 21.60
N PRO A 117 1.22 2.41 22.90
CA PRO A 117 1.93 2.87 24.10
C PRO A 117 3.06 1.93 24.54
N TYR A 118 3.10 0.70 24.04
CA TYR A 118 4.13 -0.24 24.44
C TYR A 118 5.24 -0.23 23.39
N ARG A 119 6.38 0.39 23.68
CA ARG A 119 7.60 0.01 22.95
C ARG A 119 7.86 -1.45 23.30
N PRO A 120 7.92 -2.38 22.33
CA PRO A 120 8.33 -3.75 22.60
C PRO A 120 9.82 -3.69 22.96
N SER A 121 10.11 -3.37 24.22
CA SER A 121 11.44 -3.51 24.76
C SER A 121 11.70 -5.00 24.83
N GLY A 122 12.55 -5.49 23.92
CA GLY A 122 13.13 -6.82 24.07
C GLY A 122 13.75 -6.86 25.47
N LYS A 123 13.20 -7.74 26.32
CA LYS A 123 13.59 -7.96 27.73
C LYS A 123 13.14 -6.87 28.72
N THR A 124 11.86 -6.85 29.09
CA THR A 124 11.44 -6.26 30.38
C THR A 124 11.06 -7.36 31.37
N ARG A 125 11.74 -7.36 32.53
CA ARG A 125 11.55 -8.25 33.69
C ARG A 125 10.27 -7.95 34.49
N GLY A 126 9.20 -7.50 33.85
CA GLY A 126 7.99 -7.09 34.56
C GLY A 126 6.74 -7.25 33.72
N GLY A 127 6.02 -8.36 33.95
CA GLY A 127 4.55 -8.50 33.92
C GLY A 127 3.70 -8.03 32.73
N GLY A 128 4.24 -7.41 31.69
CA GLY A 128 3.49 -7.02 30.49
C GLY A 128 3.37 -8.19 29.51
N CYS A 129 2.30 -8.20 28.70
CA CYS A 129 2.17 -9.13 27.58
C CYS A 129 3.45 -9.10 26.74
N THR A 130 4.19 -10.22 26.70
CA THR A 130 5.37 -10.39 25.85
C THR A 130 4.99 -11.24 24.64
N GLY A 131 5.68 -11.03 23.50
CA GLY A 131 5.47 -11.79 22.27
C GLY A 131 4.43 -11.22 21.31
N ASP A 132 4.02 -12.04 20.34
CA ASP A 132 3.22 -11.63 19.16
C ASP A 132 1.92 -10.91 19.52
N ARG A 133 1.26 -11.31 20.62
CA ARG A 133 0.00 -10.70 21.05
C ARG A 133 0.16 -9.22 21.40
N ALA A 134 1.25 -8.83 22.07
CA ALA A 134 1.50 -7.43 22.39
C ALA A 134 1.88 -6.62 21.14
N ALA A 135 2.61 -7.23 20.20
CA ALA A 135 2.89 -6.62 18.91
C ALA A 135 1.58 -6.37 18.11
N SER A 136 0.64 -7.32 18.11
CA SER A 136 -0.67 -7.15 17.47
C SER A 136 -1.49 -6.03 18.13
N TRP A 137 -1.57 -5.99 19.46
CA TRP A 137 -2.29 -4.92 20.16
C TRP A 137 -1.66 -3.54 19.93
N ASN A 138 -0.33 -3.44 19.94
CA ASN A 138 0.39 -2.23 19.58
C ASN A 138 0.07 -1.77 18.17
N TYR A 139 0.07 -2.69 17.21
CA TYR A 139 -0.25 -2.38 15.83
C TYR A 139 -1.67 -1.83 15.69
N LEU A 140 -2.66 -2.50 16.29
CA LEU A 140 -4.06 -2.06 16.24
C LEU A 140 -4.25 -0.70 16.92
N PHE A 141 -3.68 -0.53 18.11
CA PHE A 141 -3.81 0.72 18.87
C PHE A 141 -3.10 1.89 18.19
N THR A 142 -1.88 1.68 17.68
CA THR A 142 -1.14 2.71 16.93
C THR A 142 -1.89 3.08 15.65
N SER A 143 -2.48 2.10 14.95
CA SER A 143 -3.30 2.35 13.76
C SER A 143 -4.52 3.20 14.08
N LEU A 144 -5.23 2.89 15.18
CA LEU A 144 -6.38 3.66 15.65
C LEU A 144 -5.96 5.11 15.96
N LEU A 145 -4.89 5.30 16.72
CA LEU A 145 -4.41 6.63 17.08
C LEU A 145 -3.98 7.45 15.85
N ILE A 146 -3.31 6.84 14.87
CA ILE A 146 -2.92 7.52 13.63
C ILE A 146 -4.15 7.97 12.84
N ASN A 147 -5.17 7.12 12.76
CA ASN A 147 -6.42 7.49 12.11
C ASN A 147 -7.12 8.64 12.84
N CYS A 148 -7.20 8.58 14.18
CA CYS A 148 -7.76 9.67 14.98
C CYS A 148 -6.99 10.99 14.79
N TRP A 149 -5.65 10.94 14.78
CA TRP A 149 -4.82 12.12 14.58
C TRP A 149 -5.02 12.74 13.19
N HIS A 150 -5.04 11.93 12.12
CA HIS A 150 -5.30 12.44 10.78
C HIS A 150 -6.71 13.03 10.64
N LEU A 151 -7.73 12.39 11.23
CA LEU A 151 -9.10 12.93 11.26
C LEU A 151 -9.17 14.24 12.04
N TRP A 152 -8.46 14.36 13.16
CA TRP A 152 -8.39 15.58 13.94
C TRP A 152 -7.71 16.71 13.17
N LEU A 153 -6.57 16.43 12.51
CA LEU A 153 -5.88 17.41 11.66
C LEU A 153 -6.79 17.92 10.53
N ASP A 154 -7.51 17.01 9.87
CA ASP A 154 -8.45 17.36 8.80
C ASP A 154 -9.61 18.22 9.31
N LYS A 155 -10.23 17.81 10.43
CA LYS A 155 -11.34 18.51 11.06
C LYS A 155 -10.97 19.91 11.55
N GLU A 156 -9.79 20.05 12.16
CA GLU A 156 -9.30 21.31 12.70
C GLU A 156 -8.57 22.16 11.66
N HIS A 157 -8.49 21.69 10.41
CA HIS A 157 -7.74 22.30 9.31
C HIS A 157 -6.28 22.61 9.66
N LYS A 158 -5.66 21.73 10.45
CA LYS A 158 -4.27 21.86 10.92
C LYS A 158 -3.32 20.97 10.13
N THR A 159 -2.07 21.39 10.04
CA THR A 159 -0.99 20.60 9.49
C THR A 159 -0.23 19.82 10.55
N LYS A 160 0.65 18.91 10.11
CA LYS A 160 1.46 18.07 11.00
C LYS A 160 2.50 18.88 11.78
N GLU A 161 2.83 20.08 11.28
CA GLU A 161 3.73 21.05 11.87
C GLU A 161 3.03 21.86 12.98
N GLU A 162 1.70 22.05 12.87
CA GLU A 162 0.89 22.78 13.85
C GLU A 162 0.44 21.91 15.04
N LYS A 163 0.31 20.60 14.83
CA LYS A 163 0.08 19.65 15.92
C LYS A 163 0.91 18.40 15.74
N ASP A 164 1.97 18.31 16.53
CA ASP A 164 2.82 17.14 16.49
C ASP A 164 2.09 15.90 17.06
N TRP A 165 2.53 14.72 16.60
CA TRP A 165 1.96 13.44 17.01
C TRP A 165 1.99 13.21 18.53
N LYS A 166 3.07 13.60 19.19
CA LYS A 166 3.29 13.36 20.61
C LYS A 166 2.40 14.28 21.44
N GLU A 167 2.26 15.52 21.03
CA GLU A 167 1.37 16.51 21.62
C GLU A 167 -0.09 16.04 21.54
N PHE A 168 -0.54 15.59 20.37
CA PHE A 168 -1.86 14.98 20.21
C PHE A 168 -2.07 13.78 21.15
N CYS A 169 -1.11 12.87 21.22
CA CYS A 169 -1.23 11.68 22.08
C CYS A 169 -1.29 12.05 23.58
N ASN A 170 -0.52 13.06 24.00
CA ASN A 170 -0.52 13.51 25.39
C ASN A 170 -1.87 14.13 25.77
N GLU A 171 -2.43 15.00 24.93
CA GLU A 171 -3.75 15.59 25.18
C GLU A 171 -4.86 14.55 25.19
N LEU A 172 -4.83 13.60 24.25
CA LEU A 172 -5.79 12.52 24.23
C LEU A 172 -5.70 11.66 25.49
N ALA A 173 -4.49 11.36 25.98
CA ALA A 173 -4.30 10.61 27.21
C ALA A 173 -4.90 11.35 28.42
N VAL A 174 -4.66 12.66 28.54
CA VAL A 174 -5.26 13.49 29.60
C VAL A 174 -6.79 13.49 29.50
N GLY A 175 -7.34 13.67 28.29
CA GLY A 175 -8.79 13.68 28.06
C GLY A 175 -9.48 12.36 28.42
N ILE A 176 -8.85 11.22 28.12
CA ILE A 176 -9.39 9.90 28.49
C ILE A 176 -9.44 9.75 30.01
N VAL A 177 -8.40 10.16 30.74
CA VAL A 177 -8.34 10.03 32.20
C VAL A 177 -9.41 10.89 32.88
N ILE A 178 -9.60 12.14 32.43
CA ILE A 178 -10.59 13.06 33.02
C ILE A 178 -12.03 12.60 32.76
N SER A 179 -12.29 11.91 31.65
CA SER A 179 -13.64 11.41 31.31
C SER A 179 -14.10 10.19 32.11
N GLN A 180 -13.24 9.65 32.99
CA GLN A 180 -13.54 8.49 33.84
C GLN A 180 -13.90 8.86 35.29
N ASP A 181 -13.84 10.15 35.65
CA ASP A 181 -14.36 10.72 36.90
C ASP A 181 -15.75 11.34 36.69
#